data_AF-A0A6J0YYW6-F1
#
_entry.id   AF-A0A6J0YYW6-F1
#
_cell.length_a   1.000
_cell.length_b   1.000
_cell.length_c   1.000
_cell.angle_alpha   90.00
_cell.angle_beta   90.00
_cell.angle_gamma   90.00
#
_symmetry.space_group_name_H-M   'P 1'
#
loop_
_entity.id
_entity.type
_entity.pdbx_description
1 polymer ?
#
loop_
_entity_poly.entity_id
_entity_poly.type
_entity_poly.pdbx_seq_one_letter_code
_entity_poly.pdbx_strand_id
1 'polypeptide(L)'
;MVPHLQGYEAVPPSTGAKPERIFQRTGRWKDEPSEDPTSEQNQCQLQYRKHKAKADLRRVLLRLQHLYEVDQDPVLSQPVTVNLQSVLRGLGSVVSVEERSLTGTWNVSEMHRWTWSTRDPHRHRGNSSHPSPPPGGPEVTIYPKEIRTFFIHFQEQ
;
A
#
# COMPACT_ATOMS: atom_id res chain seq x y z
N MET A 1 0.64 60.46 -10.79
CA MET A 1 1.21 59.87 -9.56
C MET A 1 0.73 58.43 -9.49
N VAL A 2 1.52 57.50 -10.03
CA VAL A 2 1.30 56.04 -9.96
C VAL A 2 2.70 55.43 -9.91
N PRO A 3 3.08 54.69 -8.86
CA PRO A 3 4.38 54.02 -8.83
C PRO A 3 4.33 52.68 -9.55
N HIS A 4 5.39 52.45 -10.32
CA HIS A 4 5.76 51.25 -11.03
C HIS A 4 6.44 50.27 -10.06
N LEU A 5 5.98 49.03 -9.96
CA LEU A 5 6.65 47.96 -9.22
C LEU A 5 7.06 46.83 -10.18
N GLN A 6 8.37 46.66 -10.29
CA GLN A 6 9.05 45.61 -11.03
C GLN A 6 9.28 44.41 -10.10
N GLY A 7 8.91 43.19 -10.52
CA GLY A 7 9.14 41.94 -9.78
C GLY A 7 9.67 40.82 -10.68
N TYR A 8 10.98 40.58 -10.55
CA TYR A 8 11.84 39.40 -10.78
C TYR A 8 11.36 38.16 -11.57
N GLU A 9 12.21 37.72 -12.52
CA GLU A 9 12.27 36.36 -13.10
C GLU A 9 13.73 35.82 -13.05
N ALA A 10 13.85 34.49 -13.18
CA ALA A 10 14.86 33.49 -12.78
C ALA A 10 16.40 33.64 -13.09
N VAL A 11 17.22 33.19 -12.12
CA VAL A 11 18.31 32.14 -12.08
C VAL A 11 19.18 31.96 -13.35
N PRO A 12 20.56 31.86 -13.32
CA PRO A 12 21.26 30.63 -12.85
C PRO A 12 22.75 30.81 -12.39
N PRO A 13 23.64 29.77 -12.37
CA PRO A 13 24.42 29.40 -11.18
C PRO A 13 25.92 29.74 -11.31
N SER A 14 26.67 29.83 -10.20
CA SER A 14 28.13 29.87 -10.31
C SER A 14 28.86 29.61 -8.99
N THR A 15 29.54 28.47 -8.97
CA THR A 15 30.94 28.33 -8.53
C THR A 15 31.25 28.32 -7.03
N GLY A 16 31.50 27.09 -6.55
CA GLY A 16 32.58 26.70 -5.64
C GLY A 16 33.12 27.74 -4.68
N ALA A 17 32.52 27.82 -3.50
CA ALA A 17 33.17 28.43 -2.33
C ALA A 17 33.86 27.33 -1.52
N LYS A 18 35.20 27.38 -1.47
CA LYS A 18 35.99 26.66 -0.46
C LYS A 18 35.58 27.16 0.93
N PRO A 19 35.50 26.30 1.96
CA PRO A 19 35.30 26.80 3.32
C PRO A 19 36.53 27.62 3.73
N GLU A 20 36.32 28.89 4.03
CA GLU A 20 37.35 29.77 4.56
C GLU A 20 37.86 29.22 5.90
N ARG A 21 39.19 29.02 5.97
CA ARG A 21 39.88 28.74 7.23
C ARG A 21 39.96 30.02 8.04
N ILE A 22 39.19 30.12 9.10
CA ILE A 22 39.34 31.18 10.10
C ILE A 22 40.48 30.78 11.05
N PHE A 23 41.61 31.49 10.97
CA PHE A 23 42.73 31.34 11.90
C PHE A 23 42.52 32.24 13.12
N GLN A 24 42.22 31.64 14.28
CA GLN A 24 42.16 32.42 15.53
C GLN A 24 43.55 32.54 16.16
N ARG A 25 43.84 33.76 16.67
CA ARG A 25 45.10 34.20 17.27
C ARG A 25 45.31 33.63 18.69
N THR A 26 45.28 32.31 18.86
CA THR A 26 45.65 31.66 20.14
C THR A 26 46.36 30.31 19.99
N GLY A 27 46.69 29.88 18.77
CA GLY A 27 47.60 28.75 18.54
C GLY A 27 47.13 27.38 19.04
N ARG A 28 45.84 27.22 19.33
CA ARG A 28 45.24 25.93 19.70
C ARG A 28 44.17 25.53 18.67
N TRP A 29 44.42 24.43 17.98
CA TRP A 29 43.42 23.78 17.12
C TRP A 29 42.27 23.33 18.02
N LYS A 30 41.03 23.72 17.71
CA LYS A 30 39.88 22.97 18.22
C LYS A 30 39.84 21.70 17.41
N ASP A 31 39.88 20.55 18.08
CA ASP A 31 39.56 19.29 17.47
C ASP A 31 38.17 19.44 16.82
N GLU A 32 38.15 19.29 15.51
CA GLU A 32 36.93 19.13 14.72
C GLU A 32 36.12 18.00 15.38
N PRO A 33 34.79 18.12 15.53
CA PRO A 33 33.99 16.96 15.95
C PRO A 33 34.27 15.87 14.93
N SER A 34 35.03 14.86 15.34
CA SER A 34 35.19 13.64 14.56
C SER A 34 33.81 13.02 14.48
N GLU A 35 33.08 13.31 13.41
CA GLU A 35 31.95 12.50 12.98
C GLU A 35 32.51 11.13 12.64
N ASP A 36 32.65 10.30 13.67
CA ASP A 36 33.01 8.90 13.52
C ASP A 36 31.87 8.25 12.72
N PRO A 37 32.09 7.85 11.45
CA PRO A 37 31.03 7.31 10.60
C PRO A 37 30.42 6.03 11.19
N THR A 38 31.09 5.44 12.17
CA THR A 38 30.63 4.29 12.94
C THR A 38 29.53 4.68 13.95
N SER A 39 29.52 5.92 14.46
CA SER A 39 28.54 6.43 15.43
C SER A 39 27.13 6.52 14.83
N GLU A 40 27.00 7.09 13.64
CA GLU A 40 25.71 7.23 12.95
C GLU A 40 25.16 5.88 12.48
N GLN A 41 26.02 5.00 11.97
CA GLN A 41 25.63 3.66 11.58
C GLN A 41 25.14 2.84 12.78
N ASN A 42 25.83 2.94 13.91
CA ASN A 42 25.42 2.28 15.15
C ASN A 42 24.12 2.88 15.70
N GLN A 43 23.89 4.20 15.60
CA GLN A 43 22.63 4.82 15.98
C GLN A 43 21.47 4.37 15.10
N CYS A 44 21.62 4.39 13.77
CA CYS A 44 20.60 3.86 12.84
C CYS A 44 20.26 2.39 13.10
N GLN A 45 21.27 1.55 13.38
CA GLN A 45 21.06 0.14 13.71
C GLN A 45 20.39 -0.09 15.07
N LEU A 46 20.74 0.71 16.08
CA LEU A 46 20.12 0.66 17.41
C LEU A 46 18.65 1.13 17.36
N GLN A 47 18.36 2.17 16.57
CA GLN A 47 17.00 2.64 16.33
C GLN A 47 16.17 1.59 15.57
N TYR A 48 16.75 0.94 14.56
CA TYR A 48 16.09 -0.17 13.83
C TYR A 48 15.76 -1.36 14.75
N ARG A 49 16.68 -1.74 15.64
CA ARG A 49 16.45 -2.84 16.60
C ARG A 49 15.40 -2.50 17.65
N LYS A 50 15.24 -1.21 18.02
CA LYS A 50 14.16 -0.75 18.91
C LYS A 50 12.77 -0.81 18.27
N HIS A 51 12.68 -0.72 16.94
CA HIS A 51 11.43 -0.78 16.19
C HIS A 51 11.22 -2.13 15.48
N LYS A 52 11.58 -3.25 16.12
CA LYS A 52 11.13 -4.56 15.65
C LYS A 52 9.64 -4.70 15.97
N ALA A 53 8.80 -4.08 15.13
CA ALA A 53 7.36 -4.11 15.24
C ALA A 53 6.91 -5.57 15.21
N LYS A 54 6.32 -6.04 16.31
CA LYS A 54 5.63 -7.32 16.34
C LYS A 54 4.49 -7.21 15.31
N ALA A 55 4.45 -8.14 14.36
CA ALA A 55 3.39 -8.14 13.37
C ALA A 55 2.03 -8.23 14.08
N ASP A 56 1.16 -7.26 13.83
CA ASP A 56 -0.21 -7.30 14.32
C ASP A 56 -1.03 -8.22 13.41
N LEU A 57 -1.31 -9.42 13.91
CA LEU A 57 -2.09 -10.43 13.19
C LEU A 57 -3.60 -10.32 13.47
N ARG A 58 -4.05 -9.31 14.22
CA ARG A 58 -5.50 -9.07 14.45
C ARG A 58 -6.23 -8.80 13.16
N ARG A 59 -5.53 -8.20 12.19
CA ARG A 59 -6.09 -7.82 10.88
C ARG A 59 -5.09 -8.12 9.77
N VAL A 60 -5.52 -8.91 8.80
CA VAL A 60 -4.69 -9.30 7.65
C VAL A 60 -5.35 -8.84 6.36
N LEU A 61 -4.56 -8.26 5.45
CA LEU A 61 -4.97 -7.99 4.07
C LEU A 61 -4.72 -9.23 3.22
N LEU A 62 -5.77 -9.87 2.73
CA LEU A 62 -5.70 -11.03 1.85
C LEU A 62 -6.11 -10.64 0.43
N ARG A 63 -5.36 -11.10 -0.57
CA ARG A 63 -5.75 -10.99 -1.98
C ARG A 63 -5.78 -12.37 -2.60
N LEU A 64 -6.90 -12.71 -3.22
CA LEU A 64 -7.07 -13.95 -3.95
C LEU A 64 -7.29 -13.63 -5.42
N GLN A 65 -6.59 -14.37 -6.29
CA GLN A 65 -6.64 -14.19 -7.73
C GLN A 65 -6.93 -15.52 -8.41
N HIS A 66 -7.90 -15.51 -9.32
CA HIS A 66 -8.09 -16.62 -10.23
C HIS A 66 -7.12 -16.50 -11.41
N LEU A 67 -6.32 -17.54 -11.65
CA LEU A 67 -5.23 -17.47 -12.62
C LEU A 67 -5.72 -17.64 -14.07
N TYR A 68 -6.74 -18.48 -14.27
CA TYR A 68 -7.25 -18.83 -15.60
C TYR A 68 -8.27 -17.83 -16.11
N GLU A 69 -8.30 -17.67 -17.44
CA GLU A 69 -9.34 -16.96 -18.19
C GLU A 69 -10.53 -17.89 -18.48
N VAL A 70 -11.67 -17.30 -18.81
CA VAL A 70 -12.82 -18.05 -19.33
C VAL A 70 -12.38 -18.85 -20.56
N ASP A 71 -12.83 -20.10 -20.63
CA ASP A 71 -12.56 -21.05 -21.74
C ASP A 71 -11.08 -21.41 -21.99
N GLN A 72 -10.15 -21.00 -21.12
CA GLN A 72 -8.74 -21.38 -21.23
C GLN A 72 -8.51 -22.88 -20.94
N ASP A 73 -9.21 -23.41 -19.94
CA ASP A 73 -9.17 -24.82 -19.56
C ASP A 73 -10.57 -25.28 -19.13
N PRO A 74 -11.06 -26.44 -19.57
CA PRO A 74 -12.42 -26.88 -19.28
C PRO A 74 -12.73 -27.01 -17.77
N VAL A 75 -11.72 -27.27 -16.95
CA VAL A 75 -11.87 -27.51 -15.51
C VAL A 75 -11.32 -26.33 -14.71
N LEU A 76 -10.10 -25.86 -15.02
CA LEU A 76 -9.40 -24.85 -14.23
C LEU A 76 -9.91 -23.43 -14.47
N SER A 77 -10.70 -23.21 -15.52
CA SER A 77 -11.40 -21.94 -15.77
C SER A 77 -12.76 -21.86 -15.07
N GLN A 78 -13.17 -22.85 -14.28
CA GLN A 78 -14.44 -22.78 -13.55
C GLN A 78 -14.30 -21.92 -12.27
N PRO A 79 -15.34 -21.20 -11.84
CA PRO A 79 -15.32 -20.45 -10.58
C PRO A 79 -15.01 -21.35 -9.38
N VAL A 80 -14.24 -20.83 -8.43
CA VAL A 80 -13.85 -21.57 -7.22
C VAL A 80 -14.38 -20.89 -5.96
N THR A 81 -14.96 -21.68 -5.06
CA THR A 81 -15.39 -21.22 -3.74
C THR A 81 -14.37 -21.63 -2.68
N VAL A 82 -13.91 -20.66 -1.90
CA VAL A 82 -12.90 -20.85 -0.85
C VAL A 82 -13.52 -20.51 0.51
N ASN A 83 -13.36 -21.41 1.48
CA ASN A 83 -13.73 -21.15 2.87
C ASN A 83 -12.53 -20.54 3.62
N LEU A 84 -12.57 -19.23 3.86
CA LEU A 84 -11.49 -18.46 4.47
C LEU A 84 -11.20 -18.86 5.92
N GLN A 85 -12.22 -19.28 6.67
CA GLN A 85 -12.04 -19.77 8.04
C GLN A 85 -11.18 -21.04 8.06
N SER A 86 -11.40 -21.94 7.11
CA SER A 86 -10.63 -23.19 6.99
C SER A 86 -9.20 -22.93 6.53
N VAL A 87 -9.01 -22.05 5.54
CA VAL A 87 -7.68 -21.71 4.99
C VAL A 87 -6.83 -20.98 6.03
N LEU A 88 -7.43 -20.07 6.80
CA LEU A 88 -6.71 -19.19 7.74
C LEU A 88 -6.73 -19.67 9.19
N ARG A 89 -7.20 -20.90 9.45
CA ARG A 89 -7.30 -21.49 10.80
C ARG A 89 -5.99 -21.41 11.62
N GLY A 90 -4.84 -21.42 10.94
CA GLY A 90 -3.53 -21.34 11.58
C GLY A 90 -3.17 -19.95 12.12
N LEU A 91 -3.88 -18.91 11.67
CA LEU A 91 -3.69 -17.53 12.13
C LEU A 91 -4.64 -17.16 13.28
N GLY A 92 -5.75 -17.88 13.43
CA GLY A 92 -6.72 -17.68 14.50
C GLY A 92 -8.15 -17.97 14.06
N SER A 93 -9.10 -17.68 14.94
CA SER A 93 -10.53 -17.73 14.62
C SER A 93 -10.94 -16.48 13.86
N VAL A 94 -11.51 -16.65 12.66
CA VAL A 94 -12.00 -15.52 11.84
C VAL A 94 -13.29 -14.97 12.44
N VAL A 95 -13.32 -13.67 12.72
CA VAL A 95 -14.47 -12.95 13.29
C VAL A 95 -15.26 -12.23 12.21
N SER A 96 -14.58 -11.57 11.28
CA SER A 96 -15.22 -10.87 10.17
C SER A 96 -14.35 -10.86 8.92
N VAL A 97 -15.03 -10.74 7.77
CA VAL A 97 -14.44 -10.64 6.45
C VAL A 97 -15.04 -9.42 5.76
N GLU A 98 -14.19 -8.50 5.34
CA GLU A 98 -14.59 -7.26 4.68
C GLU A 98 -13.98 -7.18 3.30
N GLU A 99 -14.80 -7.15 2.25
CA GLU A 99 -14.30 -6.96 0.89
C GLU A 99 -13.89 -5.51 0.65
N ARG A 100 -12.72 -5.32 0.05
CA ARG A 100 -12.10 -4.03 -0.22
C ARG A 100 -11.78 -3.85 -1.70
N SER A 101 -11.55 -2.60 -2.09
CA SER A 101 -11.01 -2.27 -3.41
C SER A 101 -9.70 -3.04 -3.68
N LEU A 102 -9.29 -3.10 -4.93
CA LEU A 102 -8.03 -3.76 -5.32
C LEU A 102 -6.85 -3.26 -4.48
N THR A 103 -6.77 -1.95 -4.22
CA THR A 103 -5.73 -1.30 -3.40
C THR A 103 -5.92 -1.49 -1.90
N GLY A 104 -7.06 -2.03 -1.44
CA GLY A 104 -7.39 -2.21 -0.03
C GLY A 104 -7.86 -0.93 0.69
N THR A 105 -8.05 0.17 -0.04
CA THR A 105 -8.35 1.48 0.55
C THR A 105 -9.84 1.75 0.78
N TRP A 106 -10.71 1.22 -0.08
CA TRP A 106 -12.15 1.47 -0.04
C TRP A 106 -12.92 0.20 0.32
N ASN A 107 -14.03 0.34 1.06
CA ASN A 107 -15.02 -0.72 1.14
C ASN A 107 -15.71 -0.88 -0.22
N VAL A 108 -15.87 -2.11 -0.72
CA VAL A 108 -16.56 -2.33 -2.00
C VAL A 108 -18.01 -1.86 -1.95
N SER A 109 -18.69 -1.96 -0.80
CA SER A 109 -20.08 -1.50 -0.64
C SER A 109 -20.24 0.01 -0.80
N GLU A 110 -19.16 0.78 -0.62
CA GLU A 110 -19.14 2.24 -0.73
C GLU A 110 -18.66 2.70 -2.11
N MET A 111 -18.16 1.78 -2.94
CA MET A 111 -17.55 2.10 -4.22
C MET A 111 -18.62 2.28 -5.30
N HIS A 112 -18.75 3.50 -5.79
CA HIS A 112 -19.64 3.83 -6.90
C HIS A 112 -18.82 3.92 -8.20
N ARG A 113 -19.33 3.31 -9.27
CA ARG A 113 -18.67 3.34 -10.59
C ARG A 113 -19.50 4.13 -11.58
N TRP A 114 -18.83 4.99 -12.34
CA TRP A 114 -19.42 5.65 -13.49
C TRP A 114 -19.91 4.62 -14.50
N THR A 115 -21.13 4.82 -14.99
CA THR A 115 -21.72 3.97 -16.03
C THR A 115 -21.57 4.66 -17.37
N TRP A 116 -20.91 3.99 -18.32
CA TRP A 116 -20.73 4.48 -19.68
C TRP A 116 -21.74 3.82 -20.61
N SER A 117 -22.39 4.60 -21.47
CA SER A 117 -23.24 4.06 -22.52
C SER A 117 -22.38 3.44 -23.61
N THR A 118 -22.60 2.16 -23.91
CA THR A 118 -21.87 1.42 -24.93
C THR A 118 -22.85 0.86 -25.96
N ARG A 119 -22.39 0.66 -27.20
CA ARG A 119 -23.22 0.13 -28.30
C ARG A 119 -23.72 -1.29 -28.05
N ASP A 120 -23.06 -2.01 -27.14
CA ASP A 120 -23.43 -3.34 -26.69
C ASP A 120 -23.56 -3.36 -25.16
N PRO A 121 -24.77 -3.09 -24.63
CA PRO A 121 -25.00 -3.07 -23.19
C PRO A 121 -24.86 -4.45 -22.53
N HIS A 122 -24.87 -5.54 -23.31
CA HIS A 122 -24.76 -6.91 -22.80
C HIS A 122 -23.33 -7.41 -22.68
N ARG A 123 -22.39 -6.88 -23.50
CA ARG A 123 -20.98 -7.31 -23.48
C ARG A 123 -20.08 -6.50 -22.55
N HIS A 124 -20.52 -5.33 -22.10
CA HIS A 124 -19.74 -4.44 -21.22
C HIS A 124 -20.34 -4.20 -19.83
N ARG A 125 -21.44 -4.89 -19.47
CA ARG A 125 -21.75 -5.06 -18.06
C ARG A 125 -20.68 -5.99 -17.50
N GLY A 126 -19.50 -5.44 -17.20
CA GLY A 126 -18.50 -6.09 -16.36
C GLY A 126 -19.28 -6.65 -15.19
N ASN A 127 -19.29 -7.98 -15.10
CA ASN A 127 -20.37 -8.83 -14.62
C ASN A 127 -20.77 -8.52 -13.16
N SER A 128 -21.39 -7.36 -12.92
CA SER A 128 -21.89 -6.93 -11.61
C SER A 128 -23.18 -7.67 -11.25
N SER A 129 -23.58 -8.63 -12.07
CA SER A 129 -24.68 -9.57 -11.86
C SER A 129 -24.27 -10.75 -10.97
N HIS A 130 -23.02 -10.80 -10.49
CA HIS A 130 -22.71 -11.70 -9.40
C HIS A 130 -23.48 -11.24 -8.18
N PRO A 131 -24.38 -12.07 -7.63
CA PRO A 131 -25.01 -11.74 -6.36
C PRO A 131 -23.86 -11.52 -5.37
N SER A 132 -23.81 -10.32 -4.79
CA SER A 132 -22.97 -10.06 -3.63
C SER A 132 -23.21 -11.23 -2.66
N PRO A 133 -22.18 -12.03 -2.32
CA PRO A 133 -22.34 -13.09 -1.34
C PRO A 133 -23.00 -12.48 -0.11
N PRO A 134 -23.92 -13.22 0.55
CA PRO A 134 -24.59 -12.70 1.74
C PRO A 134 -23.54 -12.12 2.68
N PRO A 135 -23.79 -10.90 3.21
CA PRO A 135 -22.78 -10.19 3.98
C PRO A 135 -22.34 -11.03 5.18
N GLY A 136 -21.04 -11.32 5.25
CA GLY A 136 -20.40 -11.83 6.46
C GLY A 136 -20.09 -13.32 6.53
N GLY A 137 -20.33 -14.11 5.47
CA GLY A 137 -19.88 -15.50 5.43
C GLY A 137 -18.36 -15.62 5.13
N PRO A 138 -17.65 -16.63 5.68
CA PRO A 138 -16.24 -16.89 5.35
C PRO A 138 -16.05 -17.52 3.95
N GLU A 139 -17.13 -17.84 3.24
CA GLU A 139 -17.08 -18.44 1.90
C GLU A 139 -17.07 -17.38 0.82
N VAL A 140 -16.02 -17.41 -0.01
CA VAL A 140 -15.83 -16.46 -1.10
C VAL A 140 -15.66 -17.22 -2.41
N THR A 141 -16.50 -16.89 -3.39
CA THR A 141 -16.34 -17.37 -4.77
C THR A 141 -15.49 -16.39 -5.57
N ILE A 142 -14.59 -16.93 -6.39
CA ILE A 142 -13.68 -16.17 -7.26
C ILE A 142 -13.84 -16.70 -8.68
N TYR A 143 -14.16 -15.80 -9.59
CA TYR A 143 -14.37 -16.09 -11.02
C TYR A 143 -13.07 -15.95 -11.82
N PRO A 144 -13.03 -16.47 -13.07
CA PRO A 144 -11.88 -16.32 -13.96
C PRO A 144 -11.36 -14.88 -14.07
N LYS A 145 -10.04 -14.74 -13.94
CA LYS A 145 -9.29 -13.46 -13.87
C LYS A 145 -9.73 -12.48 -12.79
N GLU A 146 -10.63 -12.86 -11.89
CA GLU A 146 -11.05 -12.00 -10.81
C GLU A 146 -9.96 -11.90 -9.74
N ILE A 147 -9.80 -10.69 -9.19
CA ILE A 147 -8.96 -10.41 -8.03
C ILE A 147 -9.85 -9.80 -6.96
N ARG A 148 -10.03 -10.52 -5.84
CA ARG A 148 -10.77 -10.02 -4.68
C ARG A 148 -9.82 -9.75 -3.53
N THR A 149 -9.98 -8.59 -2.90
CA THR A 149 -9.16 -8.14 -1.78
C THR A 149 -10.03 -8.07 -0.54
N PHE A 150 -9.52 -8.58 0.59
CA PHE A 150 -10.27 -8.66 1.83
C PHE A 150 -9.43 -8.17 3.01
N PHE A 151 -10.06 -7.52 3.99
CA PHE A 151 -9.55 -7.52 5.35
C PHE A 151 -10.20 -8.65 6.14
N ILE A 152 -9.35 -9.48 6.76
CA ILE A 152 -9.74 -10.56 7.64
C ILE A 152 -9.43 -10.15 9.07
N HIS A 153 -10.43 -10.19 9.93
CA HIS A 153 -10.28 -9.91 11.35
C HIS A 153 -10.30 -11.20 12.14
N PHE A 154 -9.33 -11.34 13.04
CA PHE A 154 -9.22 -12.50 13.92
C PHE A 154 -9.63 -12.14 15.35
N GLN A 155 -10.11 -13.14 16.08
CA GLN A 155 -10.41 -13.00 17.51
C GLN A 155 -9.10 -12.75 18.28
N GLU A 156 -9.14 -11.80 19.21
CA GLU A 156 -8.01 -11.53 20.11
C GLU A 156 -7.77 -12.73 21.04
N GLN A 157 -6.50 -13.13 21.18
CA GLN A 157 -6.06 -14.21 22.08
C GLN A 157 -5.87 -13.70 23.51
#